data_AF-A0A537KD44-F1
#
_entry.id   AF-A0A537KD44-F1
#
_cell.length_a   1.000
_cell.length_b   1.000
_cell.length_c   1.000
_cell.angle_alpha   90.00
_cell.angle_beta   90.00
_cell.angle_gamma   90.00
#
_symmetry.space_group_name_H-M   'P 1'
#
loop_
_entity.id
_entity.type
_entity.pdbx_description
1 polymer ?
#
loop_
_entity_poly.entity_id
_entity_poly.type
_entity_poly.pdbx_seq_one_letter_code
_entity_poly.pdbx_strand_id
1 'polypeptide(L)'
;MKKITLLMLISVLGLALSAQRYTGKNYISPQDKLNDEYCSGLFKTHDGIIFDLQNENESAKSYSNILEWLNGRVAGLQVYYTRYGTPIPFIRNTRSSIFVDEIAVDPGFLNTLPVTDIAMIKVIKEPFIGAIGNGAGGTIAVYTIKGDGDDEETDEGK
;
A
#
# COMPACT_ATOMS: atom_id res chain seq x y z
N MET A 1 -3.22 -58.22 42.97
CA MET A 1 -3.84 -56.88 42.81
C MET A 1 -3.06 -56.09 41.74
N LYS A 2 -3.30 -56.33 40.43
CA LYS A 2 -2.54 -55.69 39.33
C LYS A 2 -3.40 -55.35 38.09
N LYS A 3 -4.73 -55.35 38.21
CA LYS A 3 -5.65 -55.15 37.06
C LYS A 3 -6.38 -53.79 37.06
N ILE A 4 -6.12 -52.93 38.05
CA ILE A 4 -6.90 -51.69 38.24
C ILE A 4 -6.13 -50.44 37.75
N THR A 5 -4.80 -50.49 37.65
CA THR A 5 -4.00 -49.34 37.18
C THR A 5 -3.97 -49.20 35.64
N LEU A 6 -4.43 -50.19 34.88
CA LEU A 6 -4.44 -50.11 33.41
C LEU A 6 -5.61 -49.26 32.87
N LEU A 7 -6.65 -49.02 33.67
CA LEU A 7 -7.86 -48.32 33.19
C LEU A 7 -7.78 -46.80 33.28
N MET A 8 -6.77 -46.24 33.97
CA MET A 8 -6.58 -44.79 34.07
C MET A 8 -5.74 -44.18 32.95
N LEU A 9 -5.07 -45.00 32.13
CA LEU A 9 -4.19 -44.51 31.06
C LEU A 9 -4.93 -44.31 29.73
N ILE A 10 -6.14 -44.86 29.58
CA ILE A 10 -6.92 -44.79 28.34
C ILE A 10 -7.81 -43.52 28.30
N SER A 11 -8.13 -42.91 29.45
CA SER A 11 -9.03 -41.74 29.49
C SER A 11 -8.39 -40.40 29.11
N VAL A 12 -7.07 -40.33 28.96
CA VAL A 12 -6.37 -39.08 28.54
C VAL A 12 -6.14 -39.05 27.03
N LEU A 13 -6.33 -40.17 26.32
CA LEU A 13 -6.05 -40.28 24.88
C LEU A 13 -7.26 -39.95 23.97
N GLY A 14 -8.32 -39.34 24.51
CA GLY A 14 -9.60 -39.13 23.81
C GLY A 14 -9.92 -37.69 23.37
N LEU A 15 -9.05 -36.71 23.64
CA LEU A 15 -9.25 -35.30 23.21
C LEU A 15 -8.34 -34.91 22.04
N ALA A 16 -7.88 -35.89 21.27
CA ALA A 16 -7.15 -35.63 20.04
C ALA A 16 -8.14 -35.61 18.86
N LEU A 17 -8.14 -34.48 18.16
CA LEU A 17 -8.65 -34.29 16.80
C LEU A 17 -10.17 -34.36 16.60
N SER A 18 -10.85 -33.24 16.78
CA SER A 18 -11.96 -32.85 15.89
C SER A 18 -12.20 -31.35 16.01
N ALA A 19 -12.02 -30.63 14.91
CA ALA A 19 -12.22 -29.18 14.74
C ALA A 19 -11.27 -28.32 15.60
N GLN A 20 -10.23 -27.73 15.03
CA GLN A 20 -10.38 -26.59 14.14
C GLN A 20 -9.34 -26.62 13.02
N ARG A 21 -9.63 -27.31 11.92
CA ARG A 21 -9.09 -26.88 10.62
C ARG A 21 -10.05 -25.86 10.06
N TYR A 22 -10.04 -24.66 10.64
CA TYR A 22 -10.47 -23.50 9.88
C TYR A 22 -9.39 -23.31 8.81
N THR A 23 -9.66 -23.82 7.60
CA THR A 23 -9.02 -23.27 6.41
C THR A 23 -9.37 -21.79 6.43
N GLY A 24 -8.45 -20.98 6.94
CA GLY A 24 -8.58 -19.53 6.86
C GLY A 24 -8.61 -19.19 5.38
N LYS A 25 -9.75 -18.74 4.87
CA LYS A 25 -9.77 -17.97 3.65
C LYS A 25 -8.84 -16.79 3.91
N ASN A 26 -7.68 -16.74 3.24
CA ASN A 26 -6.71 -15.65 3.40
C ASN A 26 -7.46 -14.34 3.13
N TYR A 27 -7.79 -13.60 4.19
CA TYR A 27 -8.40 -12.29 4.04
C TYR A 27 -7.31 -11.33 3.60
N ILE A 28 -7.35 -10.96 2.33
CA ILE A 28 -6.47 -9.94 1.75
C ILE A 28 -7.14 -8.59 2.05
N SER A 29 -6.43 -7.71 2.76
CA SER A 29 -6.97 -6.39 3.08
C SER A 29 -7.16 -5.56 1.80
N PRO A 30 -8.07 -4.57 1.78
CA PRO A 30 -8.20 -3.67 0.63
C PRO A 30 -6.87 -3.01 0.25
N GLN A 31 -6.03 -2.65 1.23
CA GLN A 31 -4.71 -2.08 0.97
C GLN A 31 -3.76 -3.10 0.32
N ASP A 32 -3.79 -4.36 0.75
CA ASP A 32 -2.97 -5.41 0.14
C ASP A 32 -3.38 -5.68 -1.30
N LYS A 33 -4.69 -5.64 -1.61
CA LYS A 33 -5.19 -5.77 -2.99
C LYS A 33 -4.66 -4.65 -3.88
N LEU A 34 -4.74 -3.40 -3.41
CA LEU A 34 -4.20 -2.24 -4.13
C LEU A 34 -2.69 -2.35 -4.33
N ASN A 35 -1.96 -2.75 -3.29
CA ASN A 35 -0.53 -3.03 -3.39
C ASN A 35 -0.23 -4.10 -4.43
N ASP A 36 -1.02 -5.17 -4.47
CA ASP A 36 -0.85 -6.25 -5.44
C ASP A 36 -1.16 -5.82 -6.88
N GLU A 37 -2.14 -4.94 -7.05
CA GLU A 37 -2.64 -4.47 -8.33
C GLU A 37 -1.74 -3.44 -8.99
N TYR A 38 -1.26 -2.43 -8.26
CA TYR A 38 -0.49 -1.32 -8.87
C TYR A 38 1.00 -1.36 -8.59
N CYS A 39 1.44 -1.93 -7.45
CA CYS A 39 2.86 -1.91 -7.10
C CYS A 39 3.60 -3.10 -7.70
N SER A 40 4.86 -2.86 -8.04
CA SER A 40 5.80 -3.79 -8.67
C SER A 40 7.19 -3.65 -8.01
N GLY A 41 8.05 -4.65 -8.22
CA GLY A 41 9.45 -4.63 -7.79
C GLY A 41 9.65 -4.17 -6.33
N LEU A 42 10.41 -3.07 -6.15
CA LEU A 42 10.73 -2.50 -4.84
C LEU A 42 9.54 -1.80 -4.16
N PHE A 43 8.53 -1.40 -4.94
CA PHE A 43 7.34 -0.73 -4.41
C PHE A 43 6.33 -1.73 -3.86
N LYS A 44 6.37 -2.99 -4.31
CA LYS A 44 5.50 -4.08 -3.83
C LYS A 44 5.99 -4.64 -2.49
N THR A 45 5.82 -3.85 -1.44
CA THR A 45 6.13 -4.18 -0.03
C THR A 45 4.89 -4.00 0.85
N HIS A 46 4.86 -4.63 2.01
CA HIS A 46 3.85 -4.35 3.05
C HIS A 46 4.11 -3.02 3.77
N ASP A 47 5.27 -2.40 3.54
CA ASP A 47 5.61 -1.10 4.13
C ASP A 47 4.83 0.04 3.48
N GLY A 48 4.47 1.01 4.31
CA GLY A 48 3.84 2.25 3.88
C GLY A 48 2.34 2.30 4.14
N ILE A 49 1.78 3.49 3.88
CA ILE A 49 0.37 3.77 4.03
C ILE A 49 -0.21 3.92 2.63
N ILE A 50 -1.28 3.17 2.34
CA ILE A 50 -1.96 3.18 1.04
C ILE A 50 -3.28 3.95 1.18
N PHE A 51 -3.53 4.87 0.26
CA PHE A 51 -4.78 5.59 0.12
C PHE A 51 -5.43 5.19 -1.20
N ASP A 52 -6.64 4.64 -1.11
CA ASP A 52 -7.51 4.40 -2.27
C ASP A 52 -8.25 5.70 -2.62
N LEU A 53 -7.91 6.33 -3.74
CA LEU A 53 -8.53 7.57 -4.20
C LEU A 53 -9.81 7.34 -5.01
N GLN A 54 -10.05 6.10 -5.43
CA GLN A 54 -11.22 5.74 -6.22
C GLN A 54 -12.41 5.43 -5.34
N ASN A 55 -12.21 4.66 -4.27
CA ASN A 55 -13.29 4.12 -3.45
C ASN A 55 -13.39 4.74 -2.04
N GLU A 56 -12.27 5.06 -1.40
CA GLU A 56 -12.27 5.49 0.01
C GLU A 56 -12.04 7.00 0.17
N ASN A 57 -11.31 7.62 -0.76
CA ASN A 57 -10.83 8.99 -0.63
C ASN A 57 -11.26 9.90 -1.79
N GLU A 58 -12.51 9.76 -2.25
CA GLU A 58 -13.05 10.56 -3.36
C GLU A 58 -12.95 12.07 -3.15
N SER A 59 -12.98 12.54 -1.89
CA SER A 59 -12.79 13.95 -1.54
C SER A 59 -11.49 14.55 -2.08
N ALA A 60 -10.46 13.73 -2.33
CA ALA A 60 -9.20 14.15 -2.92
C ALA A 60 -9.38 14.78 -4.30
N LYS A 61 -10.39 14.34 -5.07
CA LYS A 61 -10.68 14.85 -6.42
C LYS A 61 -11.01 16.35 -6.45
N SER A 62 -11.34 16.94 -5.30
CA SER A 62 -11.57 18.39 -5.17
C SER A 62 -10.30 19.24 -5.07
N TYR A 63 -9.14 18.60 -4.88
CA TYR A 63 -7.85 19.28 -4.71
C TYR A 63 -7.16 19.44 -6.06
N SER A 64 -6.45 20.55 -6.22
CA SER A 64 -5.69 20.83 -7.45
C SER A 64 -4.41 20.01 -7.52
N ASN A 65 -3.81 19.67 -6.38
CA ASN A 65 -2.59 18.88 -6.30
C ASN A 65 -2.70 17.83 -5.18
N ILE A 66 -2.16 16.64 -5.44
CA ILE A 66 -2.28 15.52 -4.52
C ILE A 66 -1.46 15.68 -3.23
N LEU A 67 -0.34 16.40 -3.26
CA LEU A 67 0.45 16.70 -2.07
C LEU A 67 -0.32 17.61 -1.10
N GLU A 68 -1.10 18.55 -1.62
CA GLU A 68 -1.96 19.40 -0.79
C GLU A 68 -3.00 18.58 -0.03
N TRP A 69 -3.61 17.60 -0.72
CA TRP A 69 -4.52 16.66 -0.09
C TRP A 69 -3.81 15.79 0.96
N LEU A 70 -2.61 15.29 0.68
CA LEU A 70 -1.85 14.46 1.63
C LEU A 70 -1.39 15.21 2.89
N ASN A 71 -1.30 16.54 2.84
CA ASN A 71 -0.82 17.34 3.96
C ASN A 71 -1.70 17.11 5.20
N GLY A 72 -1.08 16.72 6.31
CA GLY A 72 -1.78 16.40 7.56
C GLY A 72 -2.47 15.04 7.61
N ARG A 73 -2.41 14.21 6.55
CA ARG A 73 -3.00 12.85 6.52
C ARG A 73 -2.00 11.73 6.81
N VAL A 74 -0.72 12.02 6.65
CA VAL A 74 0.36 11.11 7.04
C VAL A 74 1.11 11.69 8.23
N ALA A 75 1.27 10.91 9.29
CA ALA A 75 2.00 11.32 10.47
C ALA A 75 3.44 11.75 10.13
N GLY A 76 3.78 12.99 10.46
CA GLY A 76 5.09 13.58 10.19
C GLY A 76 5.32 14.02 8.75
N LEU A 77 4.33 13.90 7.85
CA LEU A 77 4.36 14.49 6.52
C LEU A 77 3.96 15.96 6.59
N GLN A 78 4.80 16.81 6.02
CA GLN A 78 4.55 18.23 5.83
C GLN A 78 4.86 18.61 4.39
N VAL A 79 4.07 19.52 3.83
CA VAL A 79 4.29 20.05 2.49
C VAL A 79 4.73 21.51 2.59
N TYR A 80 5.91 21.79 2.06
CA TYR A 80 6.47 23.14 1.96
C TYR A 80 6.38 23.63 0.52
N TYR A 81 6.36 24.95 0.33
CA TYR A 81 6.26 25.54 -1.00
C TYR A 81 7.56 26.24 -1.38
N THR A 82 7.98 26.07 -2.63
CA THR A 82 9.06 26.90 -3.19
C THR A 82 8.58 28.34 -3.40
N ARG A 83 9.51 29.24 -3.73
CA ARG A 83 9.18 30.62 -4.14
C ARG A 83 8.21 30.69 -5.33
N TYR A 84 8.19 29.66 -6.17
CA TYR A 84 7.32 29.56 -7.35
C TYR A 84 6.03 28.77 -7.07
N GLY A 85 5.75 28.44 -5.82
CA GLY A 85 4.52 27.72 -5.42
C GLY A 85 4.56 26.21 -5.67
N THR A 86 5.73 25.62 -5.95
CA THR A 86 5.84 24.16 -6.10
C THR A 86 5.75 23.46 -4.74
N PRO A 87 4.80 22.54 -4.52
CA PRO A 87 4.72 21.78 -3.28
C PRO A 87 5.85 20.75 -3.20
N ILE A 88 6.54 20.68 -2.06
CA ILE A 88 7.63 19.74 -1.78
C ILE A 88 7.31 18.98 -0.50
N PRO A 89 7.24 17.64 -0.54
CA PRO A 89 6.95 16.83 0.63
C PRO A 89 8.20 16.60 1.48
N PHE A 90 8.01 16.65 2.80
CA PHE A 90 8.99 16.31 3.80
C PHE A 90 8.37 15.37 4.82
N ILE A 91 9.01 14.24 5.10
CA ILE A 91 8.64 13.33 6.18
C ILE A 91 9.67 13.48 7.30
N ARG A 92 9.21 13.89 8.49
CA ARG A 92 10.07 14.13 9.67
C ARG A 92 11.23 15.08 9.37
N ASN A 93 10.93 16.19 8.69
CA ASN A 93 11.90 17.22 8.26
C ASN A 93 12.95 16.77 7.23
N THR A 94 12.81 15.58 6.65
CA THR A 94 13.67 15.11 5.56
C THR A 94 12.88 15.09 4.25
N ARG A 95 13.47 15.62 3.17
CA ARG A 95 12.82 15.67 1.86
C ARG A 95 12.48 14.28 1.36
N SER A 96 11.23 14.06 0.98
CA SER A 96 10.77 12.77 0.44
C SER A 96 10.92 12.76 -1.08
N SER A 97 11.16 11.57 -1.62
CA SER A 97 11.15 11.32 -3.06
C SER A 97 9.72 11.15 -3.58
N ILE A 98 9.50 11.42 -4.87
CA ILE A 98 8.20 11.30 -5.53
C ILE A 98 8.37 10.41 -6.76
N PHE A 99 7.43 9.49 -6.92
CA PHE A 99 7.34 8.63 -8.09
C PHE A 99 5.91 8.68 -8.62
N VAL A 100 5.76 8.68 -9.94
CA VAL A 100 4.49 8.46 -10.62
C VAL A 100 4.64 7.19 -11.43
N ASP A 101 3.79 6.19 -11.17
CA ASP A 101 3.85 4.86 -11.78
C ASP A 101 5.27 4.27 -11.73
N GLU A 102 5.89 4.35 -10.55
CA GLU A 102 7.26 3.86 -10.25
C GLU A 102 8.39 4.58 -10.99
N ILE A 103 8.09 5.66 -11.72
CA ILE A 103 9.06 6.51 -12.38
C ILE A 103 9.34 7.74 -11.51
N ALA A 104 10.61 8.02 -11.23
CA ALA A 104 11.01 9.16 -10.42
C ALA A 104 10.68 10.48 -11.15
N VAL A 105 10.01 11.41 -10.45
CA VAL A 105 9.62 12.71 -11.00
C VAL A 105 9.99 13.85 -10.06
N ASP A 106 10.11 15.06 -10.60
CA ASP A 106 10.21 16.28 -9.79
C ASP A 106 8.84 16.65 -9.19
N PRO A 107 8.76 17.24 -7.97
CA PRO A 107 7.49 17.64 -7.39
C PRO A 107 6.65 18.59 -8.25
N GLY A 108 7.27 19.38 -9.14
CA GLY A 108 6.55 20.23 -10.09
C GLY A 108 5.67 19.45 -11.07
N PHE A 109 6.00 18.20 -11.38
CA PHE A 109 5.20 17.34 -12.26
C PHE A 109 3.81 17.06 -11.69
N LEU A 110 3.67 16.95 -10.37
CA LEU A 110 2.37 16.70 -9.75
C LEU A 110 1.38 17.88 -9.91
N ASN A 111 1.86 19.08 -10.28
CA ASN A 111 0.97 20.19 -10.63
C ASN A 111 0.29 20.00 -11.99
N THR A 112 0.84 19.15 -12.86
CA THR A 112 0.26 18.86 -14.18
C THR A 112 -0.56 17.57 -14.19
N LEU A 113 -0.57 16.81 -13.10
CA LEU A 113 -1.32 15.57 -12.95
C LEU A 113 -2.63 15.84 -12.18
N PRO A 114 -3.80 15.79 -12.83
CA PRO A 114 -5.08 15.95 -12.16
C PRO A 114 -5.29 14.87 -11.10
N VAL A 115 -5.80 15.26 -9.92
CA VAL A 115 -6.08 14.29 -8.84
C VAL A 115 -7.16 13.27 -9.24
N THR A 116 -8.03 13.62 -10.19
CA THR A 116 -9.04 12.73 -10.75
C THR A 116 -8.47 11.52 -11.47
N ASP A 117 -7.22 11.62 -11.94
CA ASP A 117 -6.58 10.60 -12.77
C ASP A 117 -5.68 9.69 -11.92
N ILE A 118 -5.70 9.88 -10.59
CA ILE A 118 -4.90 9.11 -9.64
C ILE A 118 -5.78 8.05 -8.99
N ALA A 119 -5.38 6.79 -9.12
CA ALA A 119 -6.05 5.66 -8.48
C ALA A 119 -5.66 5.50 -7.02
N MET A 120 -4.36 5.66 -6.73
CA MET A 120 -3.81 5.31 -5.44
C MET A 120 -2.57 6.13 -5.10
N ILE A 121 -2.35 6.33 -3.80
CA ILE A 121 -1.07 6.82 -3.28
C ILE A 121 -0.53 5.81 -2.29
N LYS A 122 0.77 5.56 -2.36
CA LYS A 122 1.51 4.81 -1.34
C LYS A 122 2.61 5.67 -0.75
N VAL A 123 2.56 5.86 0.57
CA VAL A 123 3.55 6.65 1.32
C VAL A 123 4.41 5.73 2.19
N ILE A 124 5.65 5.51 1.78
CA ILE A 124 6.64 4.72 2.54
C ILE A 124 7.50 5.71 3.31
N LYS A 125 7.38 5.71 4.64
CA LYS A 125 8.08 6.64 5.53
C LYS A 125 9.54 6.24 5.80
N GLU A 126 9.88 4.99 5.55
CA GLU A 126 11.22 4.46 5.79
C GLU A 126 12.16 4.79 4.63
N PRO A 127 13.49 4.82 4.87
CA PRO A 127 14.45 5.06 3.80
C PRO A 127 14.23 4.12 2.62
N PHE A 128 14.03 4.69 1.44
CA PHE A 128 13.66 3.93 0.24
C PHE A 128 14.86 3.79 -0.69
N ILE A 129 15.33 2.55 -0.89
CA ILE A 129 16.52 2.24 -1.69
C ILE A 129 16.30 2.56 -3.19
N GLY A 130 15.06 2.53 -3.66
CA GLY A 130 14.72 2.90 -5.05
C GLY A 130 14.88 4.39 -5.35
N ALA A 131 15.09 5.25 -4.35
CA ALA A 131 15.23 6.68 -4.51
C ALA A 131 16.69 7.14 -4.38
N ILE A 132 17.29 7.45 -5.53
CA ILE A 132 18.66 7.99 -5.59
C ILE A 132 18.67 9.42 -5.02
N GLY A 133 19.54 9.67 -4.03
CA GLY A 133 19.77 10.98 -3.41
C GLY A 133 18.74 11.41 -2.36
N ASN A 134 17.44 11.22 -2.63
CA ASN A 134 16.35 11.66 -1.73
C ASN A 134 15.64 10.51 -0.98
N GLY A 135 16.20 9.29 -1.00
CA GLY A 135 15.55 8.14 -0.36
C GLY A 135 15.49 8.19 1.16
N ALA A 136 16.33 8.99 1.82
CA ALA A 136 16.38 9.09 3.28
C ALA A 136 15.08 9.64 3.91
N GLY A 137 14.33 10.47 3.19
CA GLY A 137 13.05 11.01 3.64
C GLY A 137 11.85 10.14 3.26
N GLY A 138 12.08 8.91 2.82
CA GLY A 138 11.03 8.03 2.30
C GLY A 138 10.56 8.43 0.91
N THR A 139 9.43 7.85 0.50
CA THR A 139 8.86 8.01 -0.83
C THR A 139 7.35 8.19 -0.80
N ILE A 140 6.85 9.02 -1.71
CA ILE A 140 5.44 9.14 -2.07
C ILE A 140 5.32 8.60 -3.50
N ALA A 141 4.78 7.41 -3.65
CA ALA A 141 4.44 6.81 -4.93
C ALA A 141 2.98 7.12 -5.27
N VAL A 142 2.75 7.67 -6.44
CA VAL A 142 1.45 8.04 -6.99
C VAL A 142 1.17 7.11 -8.16
N TYR A 143 0.02 6.46 -8.17
CA TYR A 143 -0.36 5.54 -9.25
C TYR A 143 -1.55 6.11 -10.00
N THR A 144 -1.42 6.19 -11.32
CA THR A 144 -2.51 6.66 -12.18
C THR A 144 -3.55 5.56 -12.38
N ILE A 145 -4.77 5.96 -12.74
CA ILE A 145 -5.82 5.01 -13.13
C ILE A 145 -5.33 4.24 -14.37
N LYS A 146 -5.29 2.91 -14.28
CA LYS A 146 -5.02 2.08 -15.43
C LYS A 146 -6.14 2.29 -16.45
N GLY A 147 -5.79 2.55 -17.71
CA GLY A 147 -6.79 2.48 -18.78
C GLY A 147 -7.35 1.06 -18.89
N ASP A 148 -8.57 0.93 -19.41
CA ASP A 148 -9.21 -0.35 -19.79
C ASP A 148 -8.45 -1.00 -20.97
N GLY A 149 -7.16 -1.27 -20.78
CA GLY A 149 -6.28 -1.91 -21.76
C GLY A 149 -6.44 -3.41 -21.68
N ASP A 150 -7.36 -3.91 -22.50
CA ASP A 150 -7.52 -5.30 -22.95
C ASP A 150 -7.21 -6.36 -21.88
N ASP A 151 -8.25 -6.72 -21.12
CA ASP A 151 -8.35 -8.05 -20.55
C ASP A 151 -8.15 -9.04 -21.72
N GLU A 152 -6.93 -9.56 -21.91
CA GLU A 152 -6.72 -10.73 -22.74
C GLU A 152 -7.48 -11.87 -22.06
N GLU A 153 -8.76 -12.02 -22.43
CA GLU A 153 -9.50 -13.27 -22.33
C GLU A 153 -8.65 -14.36 -22.96
N THR A 154 -7.88 -15.06 -22.13
CA THR A 154 -7.27 -16.32 -22.51
C THR A 154 -8.40 -17.34 -22.51
N ASP A 155 -9.22 -17.30 -23.56
CA ASP A 155 -10.11 -18.40 -23.93
C ASP A 155 -9.27 -19.48 -24.61
N GLU A 156 -8.53 -20.26 -23.80
CA GLU A 156 -8.07 -21.57 -24.26
C GLU A 156 -9.11 -22.61 -23.86
N GLY A 157 -10.03 -22.80 -24.80
CA GLY A 157 -11.08 -23.80 -24.78
C GLY A 157 -10.59 -25.25 -24.74
N LYS A 158 -11.59 -26.09 -24.44
CA LYS A 158 -11.62 -27.56 -24.38
C LYS A 158 -10.84 -28.31 -25.44
#